data_AF-A0A0Q7DCB1-F1
#
_entry.id   AF-A0A0Q7DCB1-F1
#
_cell.length_a   1.000
_cell.length_b   1.000
_cell.length_c   1.000
_cell.angle_alpha   90.00
_cell.angle_beta   90.00
_cell.angle_gamma   90.00
#
_symmetry.space_group_name_H-M   'P 1'
#
loop_
_entity.id
_entity.type
_entity.pdbx_description
1 polymer ?
#
loop_
_entity_poly.entity_id
_entity_poly.type
_entity_poly.pdbx_seq_one_letter_code
_entity_poly.pdbx_strand_id
1 'polypeptide(L)'
;MGRPGLLGGGTVKIMTIPTIERAFQIARSGQARDIATLKRQLEADGCRAVDALLAPRSLRGHLEAICLAAFKPATADTPDS
;
A
#
# COMPACT_ATOMS: atom_id res chain seq x y z
N MET A 1 -9.66 5.58 39.20
CA MET A 1 -8.68 6.01 38.19
C MET A 1 -8.34 4.79 37.34
N GLY A 2 -8.50 4.84 36.01
CA GLY A 2 -8.09 3.78 35.08
C GLY A 2 -9.24 2.98 34.45
N ARG A 3 -9.79 3.48 33.34
CA ARG A 3 -10.76 2.77 32.49
C ARG A 3 -9.99 1.73 31.65
N PRO A 4 -10.38 0.44 31.59
CA PRO A 4 -9.82 -0.47 30.60
C PRO A 4 -10.40 -0.10 29.22
N GLY A 5 -9.57 0.55 28.42
CA GLY A 5 -9.88 0.91 27.04
C GLY A 5 -10.00 -0.34 26.17
N LEU A 6 -11.16 -0.46 25.53
CA LEU A 6 -11.40 -1.05 24.21
C LEU A 6 -10.34 -2.06 23.71
N LEU A 7 -10.69 -3.35 23.81
CA LEU A 7 -10.24 -4.35 22.85
C LEU A 7 -10.83 -3.97 21.49
N GLY A 8 -10.04 -3.22 20.71
CA GLY A 8 -10.34 -2.89 19.33
C GLY A 8 -10.52 -4.17 18.52
N GLY A 9 -11.67 -4.27 17.86
CA GLY A 9 -12.06 -5.41 17.03
C GLY A 9 -11.02 -5.72 15.96
N GLY A 10 -10.30 -6.81 16.14
CA GLY A 10 -9.60 -7.50 15.07
C GLY A 10 -10.63 -8.21 14.19
N THR A 11 -11.25 -7.47 13.28
CA THR A 11 -12.03 -8.07 12.20
C THR A 11 -11.05 -8.81 11.30
N VAL A 12 -11.11 -10.13 11.38
CA VAL A 12 -10.39 -11.06 10.50
C VAL A 12 -10.80 -10.78 9.05
N LYS A 13 -9.96 -9.97 8.40
CA LYS A 13 -9.51 -10.01 7.00
C LYS A 13 -10.39 -10.87 6.06
N ILE A 14 -11.47 -10.29 5.56
CA ILE A 14 -12.27 -10.80 4.45
C ILE A 14 -11.36 -10.87 3.21
N MET A 15 -10.93 -12.07 2.82
CA MET A 15 -9.80 -12.43 1.95
C MET A 15 -9.72 -11.87 0.51
N THR A 16 -10.60 -10.96 0.07
CA THR A 16 -10.54 -10.32 -1.26
C THR A 16 -10.31 -8.80 -1.24
N ILE A 17 -10.74 -8.10 -0.19
CA ILE A 17 -10.40 -6.69 0.06
C ILE A 17 -8.91 -6.46 0.41
N PRO A 18 -8.17 -7.37 1.08
CA PRO A 18 -6.87 -7.04 1.63
C PRO A 18 -5.79 -6.86 0.58
N THR A 19 -5.96 -7.36 -0.65
CA THR A 19 -4.90 -7.26 -1.65
C THR A 19 -4.80 -5.87 -2.24
N ILE A 20 -5.94 -5.26 -2.62
CA ILE A 20 -5.95 -3.89 -3.12
C ILE A 20 -5.56 -2.95 -1.99
N GLU A 21 -6.10 -3.15 -0.78
CA GLU A 21 -5.73 -2.31 0.35
C GLU A 21 -4.23 -2.45 0.70
N ARG A 22 -3.67 -3.67 0.65
CA ARG A 22 -2.22 -3.90 0.79
C ARG A 22 -1.43 -3.20 -0.31
N ALA A 23 -1.88 -3.24 -1.56
CA ALA A 23 -1.26 -2.52 -2.67
C ALA A 23 -1.18 -1.01 -2.36
N PHE A 24 -2.29 -0.44 -1.89
CA PHE A 24 -2.34 0.96 -1.48
C PHE A 24 -1.44 1.25 -0.28
N GLN A 25 -1.36 0.36 0.72
CA GLN A 25 -0.45 0.53 1.85
C GLN A 25 1.03 0.49 1.42
N ILE A 26 1.42 -0.45 0.56
CA ILE A 26 2.79 -0.54 0.04
C ILE A 26 3.15 0.69 -0.79
N ALA A 27 2.23 1.15 -1.64
CA ALA A 27 2.40 2.38 -2.42
C ALA A 27 2.58 3.59 -1.49
N ARG A 28 1.71 3.73 -0.49
CA ARG A 28 1.67 4.89 0.40
C ARG A 28 2.80 4.90 1.43
N SER A 29 3.37 3.75 1.78
CA SER A 29 4.59 3.65 2.57
C SER A 29 5.84 4.08 1.80
N GLY A 30 5.74 4.33 0.49
CA GLY A 30 6.89 4.67 -0.36
C GLY A 30 7.85 3.49 -0.57
N GLN A 31 7.46 2.27 -0.20
CA GLN A 31 8.28 1.06 -0.37
C GLN A 31 8.35 0.60 -1.83
N ALA A 32 7.37 0.99 -2.64
CA ALA A 32 7.40 0.82 -4.09
C ALA A 32 7.54 2.19 -4.74
N ARG A 33 8.40 2.28 -5.75
CA ARG A 33 8.55 3.45 -6.62
C ARG A 33 7.61 3.40 -7.82
N ASP A 34 7.35 2.20 -8.30
CA ASP A 34 6.63 1.93 -9.54
C ASP A 34 5.73 0.69 -9.36
N ILE A 35 4.74 0.57 -10.25
CA ILE A 35 3.82 -0.57 -10.30
C ILE A 35 4.56 -1.91 -10.42
N ALA A 36 5.72 -1.94 -11.10
CA ALA A 36 6.53 -3.15 -11.22
C ALA A 36 7.07 -3.64 -9.86
N THR A 37 7.55 -2.72 -9.02
CA THR A 37 8.04 -3.02 -7.66
C THR A 37 6.88 -3.41 -6.74
N LEU A 38 5.76 -2.70 -6.87
CA LEU A 38 4.54 -2.99 -6.14
C LEU A 38 4.01 -4.40 -6.48
N LYS A 39 4.06 -4.78 -7.76
CA LYS A 39 3.70 -6.13 -8.22
C LYS A 39 4.57 -7.20 -7.58
N ARG A 40 5.90 -7.04 -7.62
CA ARG A 40 6.83 -8.00 -6.97
C ARG A 40 6.58 -8.14 -5.47
N GLN A 41 6.31 -7.05 -4.77
CA GLN A 41 6.02 -7.10 -3.33
C GLN A 41 4.71 -7.84 -3.03
N LEU A 42 3.67 -7.62 -3.84
CA LEU A 42 2.42 -8.36 -3.70
C LEU A 42 2.58 -9.85 -4.02
N GLU A 43 3.37 -10.19 -5.04
CA GLU A 43 3.70 -11.59 -5.37
C GLU A 43 4.48 -12.26 -4.22
N ALA A 44 5.41 -11.54 -3.59
CA ALA A 44 6.17 -12.00 -2.43
C ALA A 44 5.30 -12.15 -1.16
N ASP A 45 4.27 -11.32 -0.99
CA ASP A 45 3.27 -11.44 0.10
C ASP A 45 2.32 -12.63 -0.12
N GLY A 46 2.47 -13.37 -1.23
CA GLY A 46 1.69 -14.56 -1.56
C GLY A 46 0.46 -14.26 -2.43
N CYS A 47 0.34 -13.05 -2.99
CA CYS A 47 -0.77 -12.73 -3.85
C CYS A 47 -0.58 -13.30 -5.27
N ARG A 48 -1.48 -14.19 -5.69
CA ARG A 48 -1.43 -14.87 -7.01
C ARG A 48 -2.25 -14.19 -8.12
N ALA A 49 -2.99 -13.11 -7.82
CA ALA A 49 -3.90 -12.43 -8.77
C ALA A 49 -3.49 -10.98 -9.08
N VAL A 50 -2.23 -10.63 -8.83
CA VAL A 50 -1.75 -9.24 -8.91
C VAL A 50 -1.93 -8.66 -10.31
N ASP A 51 -1.72 -9.46 -11.35
CA ASP A 51 -1.87 -9.00 -12.74
C ASP A 51 -3.34 -8.73 -13.10
N ALA A 52 -4.26 -9.58 -12.65
CA ALA A 52 -5.70 -9.37 -12.85
C ALA A 52 -6.23 -8.17 -12.05
N LEU A 53 -5.68 -7.93 -10.86
CA LEU A 53 -6.04 -6.78 -10.02
C LEU A 53 -5.48 -5.46 -10.54
N LEU A 54 -4.30 -5.51 -11.17
CA LEU A 54 -3.67 -4.38 -11.84
C LEU A 54 -4.07 -4.27 -13.32
N ALA A 55 -4.86 -5.19 -13.88
CA ALA A 55 -5.35 -5.09 -15.24
C ALA A 55 -6.11 -3.78 -15.54
N PRO A 56 -6.93 -3.21 -14.62
CA PRO A 56 -7.64 -1.97 -14.89
C PRO A 56 -6.67 -0.78 -14.94
N ARG A 57 -6.67 -0.06 -16.07
CA ARG A 57 -5.81 1.11 -16.29
C ARG A 57 -6.00 2.22 -15.24
N SER A 58 -7.24 2.43 -14.78
CA SER A 58 -7.54 3.39 -13.72
C SER A 58 -6.87 3.03 -12.39
N LEU A 59 -6.78 1.74 -12.06
CA LEU A 59 -6.19 1.27 -10.82
C LEU A 59 -4.67 1.38 -10.87
N ARG A 60 -4.05 1.04 -12.01
CA ARG A 60 -2.61 1.28 -12.24
C ARG A 60 -2.28 2.76 -12.14
N GLY A 61 -3.00 3.62 -12.84
CA GLY A 61 -2.73 5.07 -12.82
C GLY A 61 -2.87 5.66 -11.41
N HIS A 62 -3.85 5.20 -10.64
CA HIS A 62 -4.05 5.67 -9.27
C HIS A 62 -2.93 5.18 -8.33
N LEU A 63 -2.56 3.91 -8.41
CA LEU A 63 -1.45 3.36 -7.62
C LEU A 63 -0.11 4.00 -8.02
N GLU A 64 0.09 4.28 -9.30
CA GLU A 64 1.30 4.93 -9.81
C GLU A 64 1.40 6.37 -9.30
N ALA A 65 0.30 7.13 -9.32
CA ALA A 65 0.25 8.46 -8.74
C ALA A 65 0.58 8.47 -7.23
N ILE A 66 0.06 7.49 -6.48
CA ILE A 66 0.37 7.35 -5.05
C ILE A 66 1.81 6.94 -4.85
N CYS A 67 2.31 5.98 -5.62
CA CYS A 67 3.71 5.56 -5.60
C CYS A 67 4.61 6.78 -5.81
N LEU A 68 4.36 7.59 -6.85
CA LEU A 68 5.15 8.77 -7.14
C LEU A 68 5.05 9.84 -6.04
N ALA A 69 3.86 10.04 -5.46
CA ALA A 69 3.65 11.03 -4.41
C ALA A 69 4.26 10.60 -3.06
N ALA A 70 4.20 9.32 -2.73
CA ALA A 70 4.68 8.74 -1.48
C ALA A 70 6.16 8.35 -1.53
N PHE A 71 6.66 8.00 -2.72
CA PHE A 71 8.07 7.76 -2.97
C PHE A 71 8.81 9.10 -2.93
N LYS A 72 9.17 9.52 -1.72
CA LYS A 72 10.24 10.49 -1.53
C LYS A 72 11.57 9.76 -1.72
N PRO A 73 12.34 9.99 -2.80
CA PRO A 73 13.76 9.67 -2.74
C PRO A 73 14.32 10.42 -1.53
N ALA A 74 15.20 9.80 -0.75
CA ALA A 74 15.70 10.30 0.53
C ALA A 74 16.56 11.58 0.45
N THR A 75 16.18 12.55 -0.38
CA THR A 75 16.88 13.81 -0.67
C THR A 75 15.93 15.01 -0.59
N ALA A 76 15.07 15.07 0.42
CA ALA A 76 14.34 16.30 0.77
C ALA A 76 13.90 16.25 2.24
N ASP A 77 14.85 15.99 3.14
CA ASP A 77 14.79 16.53 4.50
C ASP A 77 15.60 17.84 4.47
N THR A 78 14.91 18.94 4.19
CA THR A 78 15.35 20.26 4.63
C THR A 78 14.10 21.07 4.97
N PRO A 79 13.51 20.90 6.16
CA PRO A 79 12.77 21.97 6.78
C PRO A 79 13.79 22.96 7.37
N ASP A 80 14.20 23.93 6.56
CA ASP A 80 14.67 25.23 7.05
C ASP A 80 13.43 26.05 7.45
N SER A 81 13.11 26.06 8.75
CA SER A 81 12.41 27.15 9.48
C SER A 81 12.33 26.83 10.96
#